data_AF-A0A526XN45-F1
#
_entry.id   AF-A0A526XN45-F1
#
_cell.length_a   1.000
_cell.length_b   1.000
_cell.length_c   1.000
_cell.angle_alpha   90.00
_cell.angle_beta   90.00
_cell.angle_gamma   90.00
#
_symmetry.space_group_name_H-M   'P 1'
#
loop_
_entity.id
_entity.type
_entity.pdbx_description
1 polymer ?
#
loop_
_entity_poly.entity_id
_entity_poly.type
_entity_poly.pdbx_seq_one_letter_code
_entity_poly.pdbx_strand_id
1 'polypeptide(L)'
;AYVEPPADLKAAWHSAPVILDVGGAVDGYVIPPSGGAGMKFGSGLHRVPTSDADWNRQPVAGEGEAIRDLFSPPIARIEEYKV
;
A
#
# COMPACT_ATOMS: atom_id res chain seq x y z
N ALA A 1 2.13 0.83 -3.38
CA ALA A 1 2.52 -0.50 -3.85
C ALA A 1 1.29 -1.36 -4.04
N TYR A 2 1.24 -2.18 -5.11
CA TYR A 2 0.40 -3.37 -5.07
C TYR A 2 1.11 -4.38 -4.18
N VAL A 3 0.35 -5.15 -3.40
CA VAL A 3 0.89 -6.17 -2.50
C VAL A 3 0.06 -7.44 -2.55
N GLU A 4 0.70 -8.59 -2.42
CA GLU A 4 0.02 -9.85 -2.13
C GLU A 4 0.04 -10.11 -0.62
N PRO A 5 -1.13 -10.30 0.02
CA PRO A 5 -1.16 -10.63 1.43
C PRO A 5 -0.73 -12.09 1.67
N PRO A 6 -0.35 -12.43 2.92
CA PRO A 6 -0.14 -13.81 3.34
C PRO A 6 -1.30 -14.72 2.96
N ALA A 7 -1.01 -15.97 2.61
CA ALA A 7 -1.99 -16.91 2.07
C ALA A 7 -3.19 -17.11 3.00
N ASP A 8 -2.95 -17.16 4.31
CA ASP A 8 -3.97 -17.28 5.35
C ASP A 8 -4.87 -16.05 5.47
N LEU A 9 -4.41 -14.88 5.02
CA LEU A 9 -5.15 -13.61 5.08
C LEU A 9 -5.85 -13.25 3.76
N LYS A 10 -5.61 -13.99 2.66
CA LYS A 10 -6.19 -13.67 1.33
C LYS A 10 -7.71 -13.55 1.35
N ALA A 11 -8.41 -14.50 1.98
CA ALA A 11 -9.87 -14.49 2.06
C ALA A 11 -10.42 -13.33 2.91
N ALA A 12 -9.72 -12.99 4.00
CA ALA A 12 -10.08 -11.88 4.86
C ALA A 12 -9.95 -10.54 4.11
N TRP A 13 -8.83 -10.33 3.40
CA TRP A 13 -8.64 -9.15 2.57
C TRP A 13 -9.66 -9.05 1.44
N HIS A 14 -10.02 -10.16 0.80
CA HIS A 14 -11.04 -10.12 -0.26
C HIS A 14 -12.41 -9.64 0.23
N SER A 15 -12.73 -9.84 1.51
CA SER A 15 -14.00 -9.42 2.12
C SER A 15 -13.89 -8.09 2.88
N ALA A 16 -12.69 -7.51 2.95
CA ALA A 16 -12.43 -6.31 3.72
C ALA A 16 -13.02 -5.06 3.03
N PRO A 17 -13.41 -4.03 3.80
CA PRO A 17 -13.71 -2.73 3.24
C PRO A 17 -12.42 -2.01 2.82
N VAL A 18 -12.55 -0.96 2.02
CA VAL A 18 -11.48 0.04 1.87
C VAL A 18 -11.21 0.68 3.23
N ILE A 19 -9.94 0.76 3.62
CA ILE A 19 -9.50 1.39 4.87
C ILE A 19 -8.85 2.72 4.49
N LEU A 20 -9.49 3.83 4.85
CA LEU A 20 -9.01 5.17 4.51
C LEU A 20 -7.92 5.68 5.46
N ASP A 21 -7.88 5.14 6.67
CA ASP A 21 -6.93 5.48 7.72
C ASP A 21 -6.66 4.21 8.56
N VAL A 22 -5.39 3.84 8.67
CA VAL A 22 -4.94 2.68 9.46
C VAL A 22 -4.50 3.07 10.88
N GLY A 23 -4.54 4.36 11.21
CA GLY A 23 -4.05 4.93 12.45
C GLY A 23 -2.53 5.07 12.50
N GLY A 24 -2.05 5.62 13.62
CA GLY A 24 -0.63 5.91 13.82
C GLY A 24 -0.17 7.15 13.04
N ALA A 25 1.09 7.15 12.61
CA ALA A 25 1.67 8.23 11.81
C ALA A 25 1.57 7.99 10.29
N VAL A 26 0.84 6.94 9.89
CA VAL A 26 0.73 6.51 8.51
C VAL A 26 -0.32 7.38 7.81
N ASP A 27 0.13 8.33 6.99
CA ASP A 27 -0.74 9.05 6.04
C ASP A 27 -1.04 8.14 4.83
N GLY A 28 -1.79 7.07 5.07
CA GLY A 28 -1.99 5.99 4.10
C GLY A 28 -3.34 5.28 4.19
N TYR A 29 -3.70 4.66 3.07
CA TYR A 29 -4.93 3.94 2.84
C TYR A 29 -4.64 2.54 2.28
N VAL A 30 -5.60 1.63 2.49
CA VAL A 30 -5.57 0.27 1.97
C VAL A 30 -6.79 0.04 1.09
N ILE A 31 -6.54 -0.39 -0.15
CA ILE A 31 -7.58 -0.86 -1.06
C ILE A 31 -7.45 -2.38 -1.17
N PRO A 32 -8.42 -3.16 -0.67
CA PRO A 32 -8.41 -4.60 -0.86
C PRO A 32 -8.59 -5.00 -2.34
N PRO A 33 -8.33 -6.27 -2.71
CA PRO A 33 -8.54 -6.74 -4.08
C PRO A 33 -9.97 -6.45 -4.53
N SER A 34 -10.13 -5.68 -5.59
CA SER A 34 -11.44 -5.21 -6.06
C SER A 34 -11.40 -4.91 -7.56
N GLY A 35 -12.51 -5.19 -8.27
CA GLY A 35 -12.63 -4.89 -9.71
C GLY A 35 -11.60 -5.58 -10.61
N GLY A 36 -11.05 -6.72 -10.18
CA GLY A 36 -9.97 -7.43 -10.88
C GLY A 36 -8.55 -6.91 -10.59
N ALA A 37 -8.41 -5.83 -9.82
CA ALA A 37 -7.13 -5.33 -9.35
C ALA A 37 -6.68 -6.05 -8.06
N GLY A 38 -5.37 -6.14 -7.86
CA GLY A 38 -4.77 -6.64 -6.63
C GLY A 38 -4.96 -5.70 -5.44
N MET A 39 -4.55 -6.16 -4.25
CA MET A 39 -4.54 -5.32 -3.05
C MET A 39 -3.49 -4.22 -3.17
N LYS A 40 -3.79 -3.02 -2.65
CA LYS A 40 -2.93 -1.85 -2.74
C LYS A 40 -2.76 -1.17 -1.38
N PHE A 41 -1.51 -0.90 -1.04
CA PHE A 41 -1.10 0.07 -0.02
C PHE A 41 -0.71 1.39 -0.69
N GLY A 42 -1.36 2.48 -0.29
CA GLY A 42 -1.09 3.81 -0.82
C GLY A 42 -0.82 4.81 0.29
N SER A 43 0.16 5.68 0.10
CA SER A 43 0.49 6.74 1.05
C SER A 43 0.80 8.05 0.34
N GLY A 44 0.84 9.13 1.10
CA GLY A 44 1.29 10.44 0.64
C GLY A 44 2.81 10.56 0.42
N LEU A 45 3.60 9.48 0.55
CA LEU A 45 5.07 9.51 0.58
C LEU A 45 5.71 10.26 -0.60
N HIS A 46 5.13 10.12 -1.80
CA HIS A 46 5.65 10.74 -3.02
C HIS A 46 4.89 12.00 -3.43
N ARG A 47 4.02 12.54 -2.57
CA ARG A 47 3.36 13.82 -2.80
C ARG A 47 4.36 14.95 -2.54
N VAL A 48 4.94 15.49 -3.60
CA VAL A 48 5.92 16.58 -3.54
C VAL A 48 5.50 17.77 -4.41
N PRO A 49 5.84 19.02 -4.03
CA PRO A 49 5.71 20.15 -4.93
C PRO A 49 6.58 19.95 -6.18
N THR A 50 6.00 20.13 -7.36
CA THR A 50 6.70 20.02 -8.64
C THR A 50 6.06 20.97 -9.66
N SER A 51 6.87 21.50 -10.58
CA SER A 51 6.38 22.23 -11.76
C SER A 51 6.12 21.32 -12.97
N ASP A 52 6.51 20.05 -12.87
CA ASP A 52 6.34 19.04 -13.91
C ASP A 52 5.41 17.93 -13.40
N ALA A 53 4.22 17.85 -14.01
CA ALA A 53 3.19 16.87 -13.65
C ALA A 53 3.53 15.44 -14.10
N ASP A 54 4.49 15.27 -15.01
CA ASP A 54 4.96 13.98 -15.53
C ASP A 54 6.29 13.54 -14.92
N TRP A 55 6.81 14.30 -13.97
CA TRP A 55 8.00 13.91 -13.22
C TRP A 55 7.75 12.62 -12.43
N ASN A 56 8.75 11.72 -12.44
CA ASN A 56 8.79 10.48 -11.64
C ASN A 56 7.59 9.52 -11.85
N ARG A 57 7.15 9.35 -13.11
CA ARG A 57 6.06 8.41 -13.48
C ARG A 57 6.42 6.93 -13.38
N GLN A 58 7.71 6.61 -13.30
CA GLN A 58 8.20 5.23 -13.24
C GLN A 58 8.59 4.90 -11.79
N PRO A 59 8.22 3.71 -11.30
CA PRO A 59 8.63 3.29 -9.97
C PRO A 59 10.16 3.17 -9.88
N VAL A 60 10.73 3.60 -8.76
CA VAL A 60 12.15 3.39 -8.46
C VAL A 60 12.36 2.06 -7.73
N ALA A 61 13.57 1.51 -7.80
CA ALA A 61 13.89 0.26 -7.12
C ALA A 61 13.67 0.38 -5.59
N GLY A 62 12.96 -0.56 -4.99
CA GLY A 62 12.65 -0.56 -3.55
C GLY A 62 11.48 0.34 -3.13
N GLU A 63 10.86 1.07 -4.06
CA GLU A 63 9.77 2.00 -3.74
C GLU A 63 8.55 1.28 -3.16
N GLY A 64 8.24 0.10 -3.69
CA GLY A 64 7.08 -0.65 -3.24
C GLY A 64 7.26 -1.17 -1.81
N GLU A 65 8.45 -1.64 -1.47
CA GLU A 65 8.83 -2.06 -0.12
C GLU A 65 8.84 -0.88 0.84
N ALA A 66 9.38 0.28 0.43
CA ALA A 66 9.33 1.49 1.23
C ALA A 66 7.88 1.91 1.53
N ILE A 67 6.99 1.85 0.54
CA ILE A 67 5.55 2.13 0.76
C ILE A 67 4.92 1.09 1.68
N ARG A 68 5.24 -0.20 1.49
CA ARG A 68 4.71 -1.29 2.32
C ARG A 68 5.10 -1.11 3.78
N ASP A 69 6.37 -0.84 4.05
CA ASP A 69 6.92 -0.80 5.40
C ASP A 69 6.38 0.38 6.22
N LEU A 70 5.87 1.44 5.58
CA LEU A 70 5.14 2.53 6.25
C LEU A 70 3.92 2.04 7.03
N PHE A 71 3.30 0.92 6.65
CA PHE A 71 2.07 0.43 7.27
C PHE A 71 2.31 -0.34 8.58
N SER A 72 3.57 -0.45 9.02
CA SER A 72 3.93 -0.93 10.36
C SER A 72 3.96 0.22 11.37
N PRO A 73 3.49 0.01 12.62
CA PRO A 73 2.90 -1.21 13.18
C PRO A 73 1.41 -1.52 12.89
N PRO A 74 0.55 -0.62 12.34
CA PRO A 74 -0.88 -0.92 12.21
C PRO A 74 -1.23 -2.23 11.51
N ILE A 75 -0.46 -2.59 10.48
CA ILE A 75 -0.57 -3.87 9.78
C ILE A 75 0.49 -4.82 10.35
N ALA A 76 0.02 -5.83 11.08
CA ALA A 76 0.88 -6.90 11.57
C ALA A 76 1.46 -7.73 10.41
N ARG A 77 2.64 -8.34 10.65
CA ARG A 77 3.33 -9.22 9.68
C ARG A 77 3.61 -8.51 8.35
N ILE A 78 3.94 -7.21 8.39
CA ILE A 78 4.06 -6.36 7.19
C ILE A 78 5.05 -6.94 6.15
N GLU A 79 6.12 -7.57 6.60
CA GLU A 79 7.17 -8.15 5.74
C GLU A 79 6.67 -9.36 4.93
N GLU A 80 5.58 -10.00 5.37
CA GLU A 80 4.98 -11.12 4.65
C GLU A 80 4.09 -10.67 3.48
N TYR A 81 3.78 -9.38 3.38
CA TYR A 81 3.10 -8.80 2.22
C TYR A 81 4.13 -8.60 1.10
N LYS A 82 3.96 -9.33 0.00
CA LYS A 82 4.90 -9.29 -1.13
C LYS A 82 4.54 -8.15 -2.08
N VAL A 83 5.53 -7.35 -2.48
CA VAL A 83 5.38 -6.25 -3.44
C VAL A 83 5.45 -6.79 -4.86
#